data_AF-F3GL09-F1
#
_entry.id   AF-F3GL09-F1
#
_cell.length_a   1.000
_cell.length_b   1.000
_cell.length_c   1.000
_cell.angle_alpha   90.00
_cell.angle_beta   90.00
_cell.angle_gamma   90.00
#
_symmetry.space_group_name_H-M   'P 1'
#
loop_
_entity.id
_entity.type
_entity.pdbx_description
1 polymer ?
#
loop_
_entity_poly.entity_id
_entity_poly.type
_entity_poly.pdbx_seq_one_letter_code
_entity_poly.pdbx_strand_id
1 'polypeptide(L)'
;DRRWLWDTGYANHFQEHTRSGVFRIYSQVTPVYLDAGETLLEQLRNAGYAASDIQALIISHFHADHIAGLRDFSHLDFICSGEGWQKTRSLRGIAALKRAFVPGLIPEGFEAALQFVEGFELVSLTEQLAPFTHGYELPGSDGQIVLVPLPGHAAGHLGAFILTDDGWT
;
A
#
# COMPACT_ATOMS: atom_id res chain seq x y z
N ASP A 1 19.06 11.12 2.34
CA ASP A 1 18.43 9.88 1.86
C ASP A 1 16.92 9.99 1.93
N ARG A 2 16.21 9.58 0.88
CA ARG A 2 14.74 9.53 0.86
C ARG A 2 14.29 8.10 1.11
N ARG A 3 13.16 7.92 1.79
CA ARG A 3 12.65 6.61 2.19
C ARG A 3 11.18 6.52 1.87
N TRP A 4 10.76 5.40 1.33
CA TRP A 4 9.36 5.08 1.08
C TRP A 4 9.01 3.79 1.79
N LEU A 5 7.74 3.65 2.14
CA LEU A 5 7.22 2.44 2.77
C LEU A 5 6.27 1.74 1.81
N TRP A 6 6.44 0.44 1.62
CA TRP A 6 5.60 -0.38 0.76
C TRP A 6 4.59 -1.15 1.59
N ASP A 7 3.31 -0.80 1.45
CA ASP A 7 2.20 -1.30 2.26
C ASP A 7 2.38 -1.11 3.77
N THR A 8 1.38 -1.56 4.54
CA THR A 8 1.36 -1.39 6.00
C THR A 8 1.12 -2.67 6.79
N GLY A 9 0.88 -3.79 6.11
CA GLY A 9 0.55 -5.04 6.77
C GLY A 9 -0.78 -4.97 7.54
N TYR A 10 -1.00 -5.98 8.39
CA TYR A 10 -2.01 -5.92 9.43
C TYR A 10 -1.59 -4.98 10.56
N ALA A 11 -2.58 -4.35 11.20
CA ALA A 11 -2.41 -3.47 12.34
C ALA A 11 -3.62 -3.56 13.27
N ASN A 12 -3.52 -2.97 14.47
CA ASN A 12 -4.60 -2.97 15.46
C ASN A 12 -5.93 -2.42 14.90
N HIS A 13 -5.85 -1.45 13.99
CA HIS A 13 -7.02 -0.90 13.28
C HIS A 13 -7.83 -1.97 12.52
N PHE A 14 -7.20 -3.06 12.06
CA PHE A 14 -7.92 -4.17 11.44
C PHE A 14 -8.93 -4.78 12.41
N GLN A 15 -8.50 -5.13 13.62
CA GLN A 15 -9.38 -5.72 14.63
C GLN A 15 -10.47 -4.72 15.05
N GLU A 16 -10.12 -3.45 15.22
CA GLU A 16 -11.06 -2.40 15.60
C GLU A 16 -12.18 -2.20 14.55
N HIS A 17 -11.83 -2.22 13.27
CA HIS A 17 -12.77 -2.02 12.16
C HIS A 17 -13.46 -3.30 11.68
N THR A 18 -13.03 -4.48 12.14
CA THR A 18 -13.67 -5.77 11.86
C THR A 18 -14.42 -6.36 13.06
N ARG A 19 -14.38 -5.76 14.26
CA ARG A 19 -15.06 -6.29 15.46
C ARG A 19 -16.58 -6.44 15.36
N SER A 20 -17.24 -5.75 14.43
CA SER A 20 -18.70 -5.70 14.33
C SER A 20 -19.20 -5.55 12.89
N GLY A 21 -20.51 -5.72 12.71
CA GLY A 21 -21.15 -5.64 11.39
C GLY A 21 -20.69 -6.77 10.45
N VAL A 22 -20.80 -6.53 9.14
CA VAL A 22 -20.48 -7.53 8.12
C VAL A 22 -18.99 -7.89 8.07
N PHE A 23 -18.11 -6.98 8.48
CA PHE A 23 -16.66 -7.18 8.43
C PHE A 23 -16.13 -8.14 9.51
N ARG A 24 -16.95 -8.48 10.53
CA ARG A 24 -16.64 -9.55 11.49
C ARG A 24 -16.47 -10.91 10.81
N ILE A 25 -17.15 -11.14 9.70
CA ILE A 25 -16.96 -12.36 8.91
C ILE A 25 -15.51 -12.45 8.43
N TYR A 26 -14.91 -11.32 8.02
CA TYR A 26 -13.51 -11.28 7.56
C TYR A 26 -12.59 -11.78 8.67
N SER A 27 -12.59 -11.14 9.84
CA SER A 27 -11.69 -11.54 10.94
C SER A 27 -11.93 -12.96 11.45
N GLN A 28 -13.10 -13.54 11.23
CA GLN A 28 -13.40 -14.93 11.57
C GLN A 28 -12.82 -15.94 10.57
N VAL A 29 -12.77 -15.60 9.28
CA VAL A 29 -12.21 -16.48 8.24
C VAL A 29 -10.70 -16.30 8.07
N THR A 30 -10.17 -15.13 8.41
CA THR A 30 -8.74 -14.85 8.48
C THR A 30 -8.38 -14.39 9.90
N PRO A 31 -8.21 -15.33 10.86
CA PRO A 31 -7.77 -14.96 12.20
C PRO A 31 -6.36 -14.38 12.12
N VAL A 32 -6.27 -13.09 12.43
CA VAL A 32 -5.00 -12.34 12.50
C VAL A 32 -4.57 -12.30 13.95
N TYR A 33 -3.39 -12.86 14.22
CA TYR A 33 -2.70 -12.70 15.49
C TYR A 33 -1.62 -11.64 15.25
N LEU A 34 -1.68 -10.57 16.04
CA LEU A 34 -0.73 -9.47 16.00
C LEU A 34 -0.28 -9.25 17.44
N ASP A 35 0.95 -9.62 17.75
CA ASP A 35 1.55 -9.40 19.07
C ASP A 35 1.97 -7.94 19.23
N ALA A 36 2.06 -7.49 20.48
CA ALA A 36 2.61 -6.17 20.80
C ALA A 36 4.08 -6.10 20.36
N GLY A 37 4.40 -5.25 19.37
CA GLY A 37 5.70 -5.19 18.71
C GLY A 37 5.67 -5.50 17.21
N GLU A 38 4.60 -6.10 16.70
CA GLU A 38 4.49 -6.53 15.29
C GLU A 38 3.86 -5.48 14.38
N THR A 39 3.34 -4.37 14.92
CA THR A 39 2.85 -3.28 14.07
C THR A 39 4.01 -2.69 13.27
N LEU A 40 3.75 -2.25 12.03
CA LEU A 40 4.79 -1.66 11.20
C LEU A 40 5.46 -0.44 11.86
N LEU A 41 4.69 0.34 12.61
CA LEU A 41 5.23 1.47 13.38
C LEU A 41 6.26 1.02 14.43
N GLU A 42 6.00 -0.09 15.12
CA GLU A 42 6.95 -0.66 16.09
C GLU A 42 8.15 -1.30 15.41
N GLN A 43 7.96 -1.97 14.27
CA GLN A 43 9.05 -2.52 13.46
C GLN A 43 10.00 -1.41 12.98
N LEU A 44 9.45 -0.29 12.47
CA LEU A 44 10.24 0.88 12.08
C LEU A 44 11.03 1.44 13.27
N ARG A 45 10.37 1.63 14.41
CA ARG A 45 11.03 2.13 15.63
C ARG A 45 12.16 1.22 16.08
N ASN A 46 11.95 -0.10 16.06
CA ASN A 46 12.96 -1.08 16.43
C ASN A 46 14.14 -1.12 15.43
N ALA A 47 13.89 -0.81 14.17
CA ALA A 47 14.91 -0.62 13.14
C ALA A 47 15.60 0.75 13.20
N GLY A 48 15.23 1.62 14.15
CA GLY A 48 15.84 2.93 14.36
C GLY A 48 15.27 4.05 13.49
N TYR A 49 14.10 3.84 12.87
CA TYR A 49 13.41 4.84 12.05
C TYR A 49 12.22 5.46 12.79
N ALA A 50 12.07 6.77 12.66
CA ALA A 50 10.85 7.49 13.01
C ALA A 50 9.88 7.51 11.83
N ALA A 51 8.58 7.63 12.08
CA ALA A 51 7.60 7.80 11.00
C ALA A 51 7.88 9.04 10.14
N SER A 52 8.43 10.10 10.74
CA SER A 52 8.86 11.32 10.05
C SER A 52 10.05 11.13 9.10
N ASP A 53 10.75 9.99 9.18
CA ASP A 53 11.83 9.65 8.26
C ASP A 53 11.31 9.11 6.91
N ILE A 54 10.01 8.82 6.83
CA ILE A 54 9.34 8.25 5.65
C ILE A 54 8.74 9.39 4.82
N GLN A 55 9.07 9.41 3.53
CA GLN A 55 8.62 10.44 2.59
C GLN A 55 7.16 10.23 2.18
N ALA A 56 6.80 9.00 1.83
CA ALA A 56 5.47 8.62 1.39
C ALA A 56 5.28 7.10 1.51
N LEU A 57 4.01 6.70 1.57
CA LEU A 57 3.57 5.31 1.55
C LEU A 57 3.09 4.91 0.17
N ILE A 58 3.59 3.80 -0.34
CA ILE A 58 3.13 3.19 -1.59
C ILE A 58 2.20 2.04 -1.23
N ILE A 59 1.00 2.07 -1.79
CA ILE A 59 -0.05 1.07 -1.58
C ILE A 59 -0.08 0.18 -2.82
N SER A 60 0.31 -1.09 -2.66
CA SER A 60 0.24 -2.08 -3.74
C SER A 60 -1.20 -2.28 -4.19
N HIS A 61 -2.12 -2.42 -3.24
CA HIS A 61 -3.56 -2.49 -3.45
C HIS A 61 -4.34 -2.35 -2.12
N PHE A 62 -5.67 -2.33 -2.20
CA PHE A 62 -6.54 -1.96 -1.07
C PHE A 62 -7.16 -3.16 -0.32
N HIS A 63 -6.52 -4.33 -0.31
CA HIS A 63 -6.92 -5.38 0.62
C HIS A 63 -6.51 -5.03 2.04
N ALA A 64 -7.31 -5.47 3.02
CA ALA A 64 -7.20 -5.04 4.41
C ALA A 64 -5.83 -5.34 5.04
N ASP A 65 -5.18 -6.41 4.62
CA ASP A 65 -3.84 -6.83 5.04
C ASP A 65 -2.70 -5.99 4.47
N HIS A 66 -2.96 -5.12 3.50
CA HIS A 66 -1.99 -4.19 2.96
C HIS A 66 -2.18 -2.77 3.51
N ILE A 67 -3.39 -2.44 3.98
CA ILE A 67 -3.77 -1.07 4.35
C ILE A 67 -4.13 -0.88 5.83
N ALA A 68 -4.04 -1.91 6.67
CA ALA A 68 -4.53 -1.79 8.04
C ALA A 68 -3.75 -0.78 8.87
N GLY A 69 -2.47 -0.56 8.58
CA GLY A 69 -1.65 0.42 9.29
C GLY A 69 -1.72 1.84 8.72
N LEU A 70 -2.47 2.12 7.64
CA LEU A 70 -2.49 3.46 7.02
C LEU A 70 -2.86 4.58 8.01
N ARG A 71 -3.70 4.28 9.00
CA ARG A 71 -4.12 5.26 10.03
C ARG A 71 -2.95 5.75 10.89
N ASP A 72 -1.95 4.91 11.14
CA ASP A 72 -0.75 5.27 11.91
C ASP A 72 0.15 6.27 11.17
N PHE A 73 -0.04 6.37 9.85
CA PHE A 73 0.73 7.23 8.95
C PHE A 73 -0.13 8.30 8.27
N SER A 74 -1.26 8.68 8.87
CA SER A 74 -2.20 9.68 8.34
C SER A 74 -1.62 11.08 8.08
N HIS A 75 -0.39 11.34 8.52
CA HIS A 75 0.35 12.58 8.29
C HIS A 75 1.28 12.53 7.07
N LEU A 76 1.42 11.38 6.40
CA LEU A 76 2.27 11.19 5.23
C LEU A 76 1.47 11.33 3.92
N ASP A 77 2.19 11.54 2.83
CA ASP A 77 1.65 11.37 1.48
C ASP A 77 1.48 9.89 1.13
N PHE A 78 0.51 9.59 0.28
CA PHE A 78 0.19 8.23 -0.18
C PHE A 78 0.29 8.14 -1.71
N ILE A 79 0.76 7.01 -2.21
CA ILE A 79 0.93 6.71 -3.63
C ILE A 79 0.18 5.41 -3.92
N CYS A 80 -0.70 5.40 -4.92
CA CYS A 80 -1.39 4.18 -5.34
C CYS A 80 -1.77 4.22 -6.83
N SER A 81 -2.35 3.14 -7.34
CA SER A 81 -3.05 3.21 -8.63
C SER A 81 -4.32 4.04 -8.51
N GLY A 82 -4.47 5.03 -9.37
CA GLY A 82 -5.70 5.81 -9.51
C GLY A 82 -6.86 4.93 -9.97
N GLU A 83 -6.63 4.01 -10.91
CA GLU A 83 -7.65 3.04 -11.32
C GLU A 83 -8.12 2.18 -10.14
N GLY A 84 -7.18 1.66 -9.36
CA GLY A 84 -7.45 0.84 -8.17
C GLY A 84 -8.26 1.60 -7.12
N TRP A 85 -7.90 2.85 -6.85
CA TRP A 85 -8.62 3.70 -5.91
C TRP A 85 -10.04 4.02 -6.38
N GLN A 86 -10.24 4.41 -7.64
CA GLN A 86 -11.56 4.74 -8.17
C GLN A 86 -12.54 3.56 -8.09
N LYS A 87 -12.05 2.33 -8.34
CA LYS A 87 -12.86 1.11 -8.25
C LYS A 87 -13.17 0.69 -6.81
N THR A 88 -12.43 1.19 -5.82
CA THR A 88 -12.50 0.73 -4.42
C THR A 88 -13.18 1.74 -3.49
N ARG A 89 -12.91 3.04 -3.66
CA ARG A 89 -13.24 4.08 -2.67
C ARG A 89 -14.72 4.20 -2.28
N SER A 90 -15.62 3.80 -3.17
CA SER A 90 -17.08 3.86 -2.96
C SER A 90 -17.67 2.57 -2.38
N LEU A 91 -16.90 1.48 -2.33
CA LEU A 91 -17.38 0.18 -1.86
C LEU A 91 -17.73 0.25 -0.37
N ARG A 92 -18.88 -0.30 0.01
CA ARG A 92 -19.35 -0.40 1.39
C ARG A 92 -19.99 -1.76 1.64
N GLY A 93 -20.13 -2.12 2.92
CA GLY A 93 -20.83 -3.34 3.35
C GLY A 93 -20.32 -4.61 2.66
N ILE A 94 -21.24 -5.46 2.19
CA ILE A 94 -20.91 -6.74 1.54
C ILE A 94 -20.08 -6.55 0.26
N ALA A 95 -20.29 -5.45 -0.47
CA ALA A 95 -19.52 -5.18 -1.69
C ALA A 95 -18.04 -4.94 -1.39
N ALA A 96 -17.73 -4.21 -0.30
CA ALA A 96 -16.37 -4.02 0.17
C ALA A 96 -15.78 -5.32 0.73
N LEU A 97 -16.55 -6.06 1.54
CA LEU A 97 -16.12 -7.33 2.11
C LEU A 97 -15.72 -8.35 1.03
N LYS A 98 -16.50 -8.47 -0.05
CA LYS A 98 -16.19 -9.36 -1.20
C LYS A 98 -14.88 -9.00 -1.91
N ARG A 99 -14.36 -7.80 -1.70
CA ARG A 99 -13.10 -7.30 -2.25
C ARG A 99 -12.02 -7.21 -1.18
N ALA A 100 -12.19 -7.91 -0.05
CA ALA A 100 -11.27 -7.85 1.09
C ALA A 100 -10.94 -6.39 1.52
N PHE A 101 -11.84 -5.45 1.24
CA PHE A 101 -11.64 -4.04 1.55
C PHE A 101 -12.46 -3.68 2.79
N VAL A 102 -11.81 -3.06 3.77
CA VAL A 102 -12.46 -2.53 4.97
C VAL A 102 -12.38 -1.01 4.90
N PRO A 103 -13.46 -0.29 4.53
CA PRO A 103 -13.43 1.16 4.34
C PRO A 103 -12.97 1.94 5.57
N GLY A 104 -13.21 1.37 6.76
CA GLY A 104 -12.75 1.93 8.01
C GLY A 104 -11.23 2.04 8.13
N LEU A 105 -10.42 1.33 7.33
CA LEU A 105 -8.96 1.41 7.40
C LEU A 105 -8.38 2.63 6.67
N ILE A 106 -9.17 3.29 5.82
CA ILE A 106 -8.73 4.51 5.14
C ILE A 106 -8.78 5.67 6.14
N PRO A 107 -7.67 6.42 6.35
CA PRO A 107 -7.65 7.54 7.27
C PRO A 107 -8.51 8.72 6.77
N GLU A 108 -8.87 9.61 7.69
CA GLU A 108 -9.51 10.87 7.33
C GLU A 108 -8.55 11.74 6.51
N GLY A 109 -9.06 12.50 5.54
CA GLY A 109 -8.23 13.33 4.67
C GLY A 109 -7.36 12.58 3.66
N PHE A 110 -7.43 11.24 3.60
CA PHE A 110 -6.60 10.40 2.72
C PHE A 110 -6.53 10.89 1.27
N GLU A 111 -7.66 11.24 0.65
CA GLU A 111 -7.69 11.70 -0.75
C GLU A 111 -6.93 13.02 -0.98
N ALA A 112 -6.78 13.87 0.05
CA ALA A 112 -6.06 15.13 -0.08
C ALA A 112 -4.53 14.94 -0.12
N ALA A 113 -4.04 13.81 0.41
CA ALA A 113 -2.63 13.44 0.44
C ALA A 113 -2.28 12.36 -0.62
N LEU A 114 -3.22 12.04 -1.52
CA LEU A 114 -3.09 10.93 -2.46
C LEU A 114 -2.50 11.36 -3.79
N GLN A 115 -1.49 10.64 -4.24
CA GLN A 115 -0.88 10.74 -5.56
C GLN A 115 -1.12 9.44 -6.34
N PHE A 116 -1.33 9.57 -7.65
CA PHE A 116 -1.57 8.44 -8.52
C PHE A 116 -0.36 8.15 -9.40
N VAL A 117 0.05 6.88 -9.46
CA VAL A 117 1.21 6.45 -10.25
C VAL A 117 1.06 6.78 -11.72
N GLU A 118 -0.17 6.80 -12.24
CA GLU A 118 -0.49 7.14 -13.62
C GLU A 118 -0.16 8.61 -13.97
N GLY A 119 0.13 9.46 -12.98
CA GLY A 119 0.61 10.83 -13.16
C GLY A 119 2.14 10.98 -13.11
N PHE A 120 2.89 9.91 -12.85
CA PHE A 120 4.35 9.94 -12.80
C PHE A 120 4.98 9.74 -14.18
N GLU A 121 6.30 9.89 -14.26
CA GLU A 121 7.04 9.69 -15.51
C GLU A 121 6.96 8.22 -15.96
N LEU A 122 6.46 8.00 -17.17
CA LEU A 122 6.41 6.68 -17.79
C LEU A 122 7.75 6.39 -18.46
N VAL A 123 8.45 5.36 -17.98
CA VAL A 123 9.78 4.95 -18.45
C VAL A 123 9.72 3.62 -19.19
N SER A 124 10.55 3.44 -20.22
CA SER A 124 10.74 2.16 -20.88
C SER A 124 11.70 1.28 -20.07
N LEU A 125 11.36 0.01 -19.92
CA LEU A 125 12.15 -0.96 -19.18
C LEU A 125 13.06 -1.76 -20.09
N THR A 126 14.21 -2.18 -19.56
CA THR A 126 15.17 -2.99 -20.29
C THR A 126 14.73 -4.45 -20.35
N GLU A 127 15.32 -5.23 -21.26
CA GLU A 127 15.08 -6.68 -21.39
C GLU A 127 15.32 -7.48 -20.10
N GLN A 128 16.10 -6.94 -19.14
CA GLN A 128 16.31 -7.57 -17.84
C GLN A 128 15.02 -7.66 -17.00
N LEU A 129 14.07 -6.75 -17.25
CA LEU A 129 12.78 -6.66 -16.54
C LEU A 129 11.63 -7.27 -17.37
N ALA A 130 11.95 -8.02 -18.42
CA ALA A 130 10.95 -8.73 -19.20
C ALA A 130 10.08 -9.65 -18.30
N PRO A 131 8.77 -9.79 -18.56
CA PRO A 131 8.04 -9.30 -19.74
C PRO A 131 7.54 -7.85 -19.64
N PHE A 132 7.91 -7.10 -18.59
CA PHE A 132 7.49 -5.72 -18.44
C PHE A 132 8.28 -4.82 -19.40
N THR A 133 7.56 -3.97 -20.13
CA THR A 133 8.16 -3.06 -21.11
C THR A 133 8.15 -1.62 -20.66
N HIS A 134 7.27 -1.27 -19.72
CA HIS A 134 7.10 0.09 -19.20
C HIS A 134 6.73 0.04 -17.72
N GLY A 135 7.06 1.12 -17.02
CA GLY A 135 6.64 1.37 -15.65
C GLY A 135 6.68 2.87 -15.35
N TYR A 136 6.30 3.23 -14.13
CA TYR A 136 6.27 4.61 -13.65
C TYR A 136 7.45 4.84 -12.70
N GLU A 137 8.35 5.76 -13.02
CA GLU A 137 9.44 6.11 -12.12
C GLU A 137 8.88 6.76 -10.85
N LEU A 138 9.32 6.30 -9.68
CA LEU A 138 8.96 6.91 -8.41
C LEU A 138 9.66 8.28 -8.29
N PRO A 139 8.93 9.39 -8.13
CA PRO A 139 9.53 10.72 -8.16
C PRO A 139 10.67 10.93 -7.16
N GLY A 140 11.84 11.26 -7.70
CA GLY A 140 13.11 11.50 -7.00
C GLY A 140 13.63 10.27 -6.25
N SER A 141 13.39 9.09 -6.83
CA SER A 141 14.14 7.86 -6.60
C SER A 141 15.40 7.77 -7.48
N ASP A 142 15.69 8.81 -8.27
CA ASP A 142 16.83 8.88 -9.20
C ASP A 142 16.90 7.69 -10.16
N GLY A 143 15.75 7.28 -10.69
CA GLY A 143 15.62 6.12 -11.58
C GLY A 143 15.78 4.76 -10.90
N GLN A 144 15.94 4.69 -9.58
CA GLN A 144 16.20 3.43 -8.86
C GLN A 144 14.92 2.65 -8.54
N ILE A 145 13.75 3.30 -8.51
CA ILE A 145 12.49 2.64 -8.19
C ILE A 145 11.50 2.87 -9.32
N VAL A 146 11.02 1.78 -9.91
CA VAL A 146 9.98 1.80 -10.95
C VAL A 146 8.76 1.03 -10.47
N LEU A 147 7.61 1.67 -10.46
CA LEU A 147 6.31 1.09 -10.12
C LEU A 147 5.67 0.48 -11.38
N VAL A 148 5.20 -0.76 -11.29
CA VAL A 148 4.64 -1.50 -12.43
C VAL A 148 3.23 -2.03 -12.14
N PRO A 149 2.28 -1.89 -13.08
CA PRO A 149 0.98 -2.55 -12.95
C PRO A 149 1.13 -4.08 -12.97
N LEU A 150 0.52 -4.75 -11.98
CA LEU A 150 0.44 -6.20 -11.87
C LEU A 150 -1.04 -6.64 -11.84
N PRO A 151 -1.78 -6.49 -12.95
CA PRO A 151 -3.21 -6.78 -12.97
C PRO A 151 -3.49 -8.26 -12.69
N GLY A 152 -4.54 -8.52 -11.92
CA GLY A 152 -4.98 -9.88 -11.59
C GLY A 152 -5.61 -9.94 -10.21
N HIS A 153 -4.79 -9.97 -9.17
CA HIS A 153 -5.21 -10.18 -7.78
C HIS A 153 -6.22 -9.14 -7.29
N ALA A 154 -5.95 -7.86 -7.54
CA ALA A 154 -6.80 -6.75 -7.15
C ALA A 154 -6.84 -5.67 -8.25
N ALA A 155 -7.87 -4.82 -8.20
CA ALA A 155 -7.96 -3.67 -9.10
C ALA A 155 -6.83 -2.68 -8.81
N GLY A 156 -6.07 -2.31 -9.84
CA GLY A 156 -4.94 -1.39 -9.70
C GLY A 156 -3.79 -1.93 -8.86
N HIS A 157 -3.63 -3.27 -8.78
CA HIS A 157 -2.51 -3.87 -8.07
C HIS A 157 -1.18 -3.45 -8.69
N LEU A 158 -0.24 -3.03 -7.85
CA LEU A 158 1.10 -2.59 -8.23
C LEU A 158 2.17 -3.56 -7.73
N GLY A 159 3.27 -3.63 -8.46
CA GLY A 159 4.57 -4.08 -8.00
C GLY A 159 5.60 -2.98 -8.17
N ALA A 160 6.83 -3.26 -7.79
CA ALA A 160 7.96 -2.37 -8.03
C ALA A 160 9.18 -3.18 -8.43
N PHE A 161 10.00 -2.57 -9.29
CA PHE A 161 11.39 -2.96 -9.48
C PHE A 161 12.28 -2.00 -8.70
N ILE A 162 13.25 -2.57 -7.97
CA ILE A 162 14.20 -1.81 -7.16
C ILE A 162 15.61 -2.09 -7.66
N LEU A 163 16.31 -1.05 -8.10
CA LEU A 163 17.72 -1.13 -8.46
C LEU A 163 18.57 -1.08 -7.19
N THR A 164 19.31 -2.15 -6.95
CA THR A 164 20.25 -2.29 -5.84
C THR A 164 21.69 -2.40 -6.38
N ASP A 165 22.68 -2.47 -5.48
CA ASP A 165 24.07 -2.73 -5.86
C ASP A 165 24.25 -4.09 -6.56
N ASP A 166 23.34 -5.04 -6.31
CA ASP A 166 23.30 -6.36 -6.94
C ASP A 166 22.47 -6.39 -8.25
N GLY A 167 21.90 -5.25 -8.65
CA GLY A 167 21.02 -5.11 -9.81
C GLY A 167 19.54 -4.99 -9.44
N TRP A 168 18.67 -5.18 -10.44
CA TRP A 168 17.22 -5.08 -10.29
C TRP A 168 16.63 -6.29 -9.54
N THR A 169 15.73 -6.03 -8.60
CA THR A 169 14.87 -7.02 -7.93
C THR A 169 13.40 -6.65 -7.99
#